data_AF-A0A6A5K0R3-F1
#
_entry.id   AF-A0A6A5K0R3-F1
#
_cell.length_a   1.000
_cell.length_b   1.000
_cell.length_c   1.000
_cell.angle_alpha   90.00
_cell.angle_beta   90.00
_cell.angle_gamma   90.00
#
_symmetry.space_group_name_H-M   'P 1'
#
loop_
_entity.id
_entity.type
_entity.pdbx_description
1 polymer ?
#
loop_
_entity_poly.entity_id
_entity_poly.type
_entity_poly.pdbx_seq_one_letter_code
_entity_poly.pdbx_strand_id
1 'polypeptide(L)'
;MATESDPAVTRVTVILNTPDDWFTWLFIRRDVANYADTNRHGLWQYINPDVARELLPGLTEAAEPQLIDYQAGATRLSDLTADDRESYRWECDRWERRRSEYQ
;
A
#
# COMPACT_ATOMS: atom_id res chain seq x y z
N MET A 1 5.09 -0.99 32.68
CA MET A 1 4.72 -0.62 31.30
C MET A 1 6.02 -0.26 30.57
N ALA A 2 6.69 -1.25 30.01
CA ALA A 2 7.88 -1.06 29.18
C ALA A 2 7.51 -1.53 27.77
N THR A 3 7.62 -0.65 26.79
CA THR A 3 7.48 -1.02 25.38
C THR A 3 8.61 -1.97 25.02
N GLU A 4 8.30 -3.25 24.85
CA GLU A 4 9.19 -4.23 24.22
C GLU A 4 9.61 -3.65 22.87
N SER A 5 10.89 -3.29 22.76
CA SER A 5 11.48 -2.92 21.47
C SER A 5 11.69 -4.22 20.70
N ASP A 6 11.01 -4.32 19.56
CA ASP A 6 11.18 -5.44 18.63
C ASP A 6 12.67 -5.58 18.25
N PRO A 7 13.31 -6.73 18.51
CA PRO A 7 14.75 -6.89 18.37
C PRO A 7 15.24 -6.89 16.91
N ALA A 8 14.35 -6.86 15.91
CA ALA A 8 14.73 -6.83 14.50
C ALA A 8 14.89 -5.41 13.91
N VAL A 9 14.50 -4.36 14.63
CA VAL A 9 14.53 -2.99 14.08
C VAL A 9 15.87 -2.30 14.38
N THR A 10 16.75 -2.28 13.38
CA THR A 10 18.00 -1.50 13.44
C THR A 10 17.71 -0.02 13.20
N ARG A 11 17.79 0.82 14.24
CA ARG A 11 17.64 2.27 14.13
C ARG A 11 18.96 2.91 13.70
N VAL A 12 19.01 3.44 12.48
CA VAL A 12 20.17 4.17 11.96
C VAL A 12 19.89 5.67 12.01
N THR A 13 20.77 6.44 12.65
CA THR A 13 20.71 7.92 12.65
C THR A 13 21.71 8.44 11.63
N VAL A 14 21.22 9.19 10.62
CA VAL A 14 22.07 9.86 9.64
C VAL A 14 22.02 11.37 9.91
N ILE A 15 23.18 12.00 10.06
CA ILE A 15 23.32 13.45 10.20
C ILE A 15 23.64 14.00 8.81
N LEU A 16 22.76 14.84 8.27
CA LEU A 16 22.92 15.44 6.95
C LEU A 16 23.87 16.65 7.03
N ASN A 17 25.17 16.41 6.96
CA ASN A 17 26.19 17.46 7.06
C ASN A 17 26.89 17.72 5.72
N THR A 18 27.05 16.70 4.90
CA THR A 18 27.73 16.71 3.60
C THR A 18 26.80 16.21 2.49
N PRO A 19 27.08 16.51 1.21
CA PRO A 19 26.33 15.98 0.08
C PRO A 19 26.24 14.44 0.05
N ASP A 20 27.30 13.74 0.45
CA ASP A 20 27.34 12.27 0.53
C ASP A 20 26.36 11.69 1.56
N ASP A 21 26.09 12.42 2.65
CA ASP A 21 25.14 11.99 3.68
C ASP A 21 23.71 11.91 3.12
N TRP A 22 23.38 12.73 2.11
CA TRP A 22 22.09 12.69 1.44
C TRP A 22 21.87 11.38 0.68
N PHE A 23 22.91 10.85 0.03
CA PHE A 23 22.82 9.56 -0.67
C PHE A 23 22.59 8.41 0.31
N THR A 24 23.31 8.42 1.43
CA THR A 24 23.14 7.42 2.50
C THR A 24 21.73 7.48 3.09
N TRP A 25 21.21 8.68 3.35
CA TRP A 25 19.86 8.87 3.86
C TRP A 25 18.79 8.43 2.85
N LEU A 26 18.95 8.77 1.56
CA LEU A 26 18.03 8.33 0.50
C LEU A 26 18.03 6.80 0.33
N PHE A 27 19.21 6.17 0.42
CA PHE A 27 19.33 4.72 0.33
C PHE A 27 18.59 4.01 1.47
N ILE A 28 18.76 4.47 2.72
CA ILE A 28 18.04 3.92 3.87
C ILE A 28 16.53 4.15 3.73
N ARG A 29 16.11 5.33 3.26
CA ARG A 29 14.70 5.62 3.01
C ARG A 29 14.10 4.73 1.92
N ARG A 30 14.86 4.43 0.87
CA ARG A 30 14.46 3.49 -0.18
C ARG A 30 14.26 2.09 0.38
N ASP A 31 15.23 1.61 1.14
CA ASP A 31 15.18 0.28 1.74
C ASP A 31 13.96 0.16 2.65
N VAL A 32 13.74 1.13 3.55
CA VAL A 32 12.54 1.19 4.39
C VAL A 32 11.25 1.30 3.56
N ALA A 33 11.21 2.11 2.50
CA ALA A 33 10.01 2.23 1.68
C ALA A 33 9.66 0.95 0.88
N ASN A 34 10.64 0.07 0.65
CA ASN A 34 10.46 -1.21 -0.02
C ASN A 34 10.18 -2.36 0.96
N TYR A 35 10.78 -2.31 2.15
CA TYR A 35 10.72 -3.38 3.16
C TYR A 35 9.82 -3.08 4.37
N ALA A 36 9.28 -1.86 4.52
CA ALA A 36 8.45 -1.51 5.67
C ALA A 36 7.25 -2.43 5.76
N ASP A 37 7.31 -3.25 6.80
CA ASP A 37 6.44 -4.34 7.12
C ASP A 37 4.96 -3.94 7.01
N THR A 38 4.22 -4.82 6.35
CA THR A 38 2.78 -5.05 6.48
C THR A 38 1.73 -4.03 5.96
N ASN A 39 2.04 -2.88 5.36
CA ASN A 39 0.96 -2.13 4.65
C ASN A 39 1.36 -1.11 3.56
N ARG A 40 2.64 -1.01 3.16
CA ARG A 40 3.08 0.03 2.18
C ARG A 40 3.98 -0.50 1.07
N HIS A 41 3.70 -1.71 0.59
CA HIS A 41 4.37 -2.27 -0.59
C HIS A 41 4.26 -1.29 -1.76
N GLY A 42 5.35 -0.59 -2.06
CA GLY A 42 5.39 0.41 -3.12
C GLY A 42 5.20 1.85 -2.66
N LEU A 43 5.58 2.26 -1.44
CA LEU A 43 5.66 3.70 -1.14
C LEU A 43 6.73 4.39 -1.99
N TRP A 44 7.82 3.68 -2.30
CA TRP A 44 8.96 4.22 -3.04
C TRP A 44 8.57 4.81 -4.40
N GLN A 45 7.59 4.25 -5.10
CA GLN A 45 7.12 4.76 -6.39
C GLN A 45 6.55 6.18 -6.33
N TYR A 46 6.10 6.64 -5.15
CA TYR A 46 5.54 7.98 -4.94
C TYR A 46 6.56 9.00 -4.43
N ILE A 47 7.67 8.55 -3.84
CA ILE A 47 8.66 9.41 -3.18
C ILE A 47 10.04 9.36 -3.84
N ASN A 48 10.18 8.61 -4.93
CA ASN A 48 11.44 8.47 -5.64
C ASN A 48 11.87 9.82 -6.25
N PRO A 49 12.96 10.44 -5.78
CA PRO A 49 13.41 11.73 -6.30
C PRO A 49 13.96 11.65 -7.73
N ASP A 50 14.31 10.46 -8.21
CA ASP A 50 14.75 10.24 -9.58
C ASP A 50 13.58 10.26 -10.60
N VAL A 51 12.34 10.18 -10.11
CA VAL A 51 11.14 10.19 -10.96
C VAL A 51 10.59 11.60 -10.97
N ALA A 52 10.44 12.15 -12.18
CA ALA A 52 9.79 13.44 -12.37
C ALA A 52 8.37 13.41 -11.77
N ARG A 53 7.95 14.50 -11.14
CA ARG A 53 6.70 14.56 -10.38
C ARG A 53 5.49 14.14 -11.23
N GLU A 54 5.53 14.44 -12.51
CA GLU A 54 4.48 14.18 -13.50
C GLU A 54 4.34 12.67 -13.82
N LEU A 55 5.37 11.88 -13.51
CA LEU A 55 5.42 10.44 -13.72
C LEU A 55 5.15 9.64 -12.44
N LEU A 56 4.99 10.32 -11.30
CA LEU A 56 4.60 9.67 -10.06
C LEU A 56 3.17 9.13 -10.21
N PRO A 57 2.89 7.90 -9.79
CA PRO A 57 1.54 7.36 -9.86
C PRO A 57 0.60 8.22 -9.02
N GLY A 58 -0.59 8.48 -9.55
CA GLY A 58 -1.66 9.08 -8.77
C GLY A 58 -2.06 8.12 -7.65
N LEU A 59 -2.22 8.63 -6.44
CA LEU A 59 -2.86 7.87 -5.36
C LEU A 59 -4.32 7.64 -5.78
N THR A 60 -4.58 6.48 -6.37
CA THR A 60 -5.89 6.12 -6.90
C THR A 60 -6.53 5.19 -5.89
N GLU A 61 -7.73 5.54 -5.43
CA GLU A 61 -8.54 4.66 -4.60
C GLU A 61 -8.72 3.33 -5.34
N ALA A 62 -8.62 2.21 -4.63
CA ALA A 62 -8.91 0.91 -5.24
C ALA A 62 -10.32 0.97 -5.83
N ALA A 63 -10.51 0.42 -7.04
CA ALA A 63 -11.83 0.39 -7.65
C ALA A 63 -12.78 -0.45 -6.80
N GLU A 64 -14.03 0.01 -6.66
CA GLU A 64 -15.08 -0.75 -5.97
C GLU A 64 -15.35 -2.04 -6.76
N PRO A 65 -15.29 -3.22 -6.12
CA PRO A 65 -15.54 -4.49 -6.78
C PRO A 65 -16.94 -4.51 -7.38
N GLN A 66 -17.08 -4.99 -8.62
CA GLN A 66 -18.36 -5.07 -9.31
C GLN A 66 -18.80 -6.53 -9.46
N LEU A 67 -20.11 -6.77 -9.43
CA LEU A 67 -20.66 -8.13 -9.63
C LEU A 67 -20.24 -8.75 -10.97
N ILE A 68 -20.04 -7.92 -11.99
CA ILE A 68 -19.60 -8.32 -13.34
C ILE A 68 -18.18 -8.91 -13.36
N ASP A 69 -17.35 -8.61 -12.36
CA ASP A 69 -15.97 -9.12 -12.27
C ASP A 69 -15.94 -10.62 -11.93
N TYR A 70 -17.03 -11.12 -11.33
CA TYR A 70 -17.19 -12.50 -10.90
C TYR A 70 -18.08 -13.29 -11.86
N GLN A 71 -19.09 -12.65 -12.46
CA GLN A 71 -19.93 -13.27 -13.46
C GLN A 71 -20.40 -12.28 -14.53
N ALA A 72 -20.03 -12.54 -15.79
CA ALA A 72 -20.38 -11.67 -16.91
C ALA A 72 -21.91 -11.52 -17.05
N GLY A 73 -22.38 -10.27 -17.04
CA GLY A 73 -23.81 -9.95 -17.12
C GLY A 73 -24.59 -10.05 -15.81
N ALA A 74 -23.93 -10.34 -14.68
CA ALA A 74 -24.56 -10.26 -13.36
C ALA A 74 -24.92 -8.81 -13.03
N THR A 75 -26.20 -8.59 -12.72
CA THR A 75 -26.71 -7.27 -12.28
C THR A 75 -27.25 -7.33 -10.85
N ARG A 76 -27.44 -8.53 -10.32
CA ARG A 76 -27.93 -8.79 -8.97
C ARG A 76 -27.05 -9.82 -8.28
N LEU A 77 -26.93 -9.71 -6.96
CA LEU A 77 -26.21 -10.68 -6.14
C LEU A 77 -26.77 -12.11 -6.28
N SER A 78 -28.07 -12.23 -6.58
CA SER A 78 -28.74 -13.51 -6.86
C SER A 78 -28.26 -14.20 -8.14
N ASP A 79 -27.67 -13.45 -9.07
CA ASP A 79 -27.21 -13.99 -10.36
C ASP A 79 -25.92 -14.80 -10.18
N LEU A 80 -25.16 -14.50 -9.12
CA LEU A 80 -23.90 -15.17 -8.78
C LEU A 80 -24.11 -16.50 -8.10
N THR A 81 -23.12 -17.38 -8.22
CA THR A 81 -23.05 -18.64 -7.46
C THR A 81 -22.79 -18.39 -5.97
N ALA A 82 -23.02 -19.39 -5.12
CA ALA A 82 -22.79 -19.23 -3.68
C ALA A 82 -21.33 -18.87 -3.35
N ASP A 83 -20.38 -19.45 -4.10
CA ASP A 83 -18.93 -19.22 -3.95
C ASP A 83 -18.54 -17.80 -4.40
N ASP A 84 -19.05 -17.37 -5.55
CA ASP A 84 -18.80 -16.03 -6.08
C ASP A 84 -19.42 -14.93 -5.20
N ARG A 85 -20.58 -15.19 -4.59
CA ARG A 85 -21.21 -14.25 -3.64
C ARG A 85 -20.37 -14.06 -2.39
N GLU A 86 -19.75 -15.12 -1.88
CA GLU A 86 -18.88 -15.06 -0.72
C GLU A 86 -17.60 -14.29 -1.07
N SER A 87 -16.99 -14.60 -2.21
CA SER A 87 -15.81 -13.90 -2.73
C SER A 87 -16.07 -12.41 -2.97
N TYR A 88 -17.20 -12.06 -3.58
CA TYR A 88 -17.62 -10.66 -3.78
C TYR A 88 -17.80 -9.93 -2.45
N ARG A 89 -18.48 -10.54 -1.48
CA ARG A 89 -18.69 -9.95 -0.15
C ARG A 89 -17.36 -9.70 0.57
N TRP A 90 -16.43 -10.63 0.47
CA TRP A 90 -15.11 -10.50 1.07
C TRP A 90 -14.31 -9.34 0.45
N GLU A 91 -14.29 -9.21 -0.88
CA GLU A 91 -13.61 -8.09 -1.55
C GLU A 91 -14.31 -6.74 -1.30
N CYS A 92 -15.64 -6.70 -1.21
CA CYS A 92 -16.37 -5.48 -0.82
C CYS A 92 -15.96 -5.00 0.58
N ASP A 93 -15.96 -5.90 1.55
CA ASP A 93 -15.59 -5.58 2.93
C ASP A 93 -14.11 -5.15 3.01
N ARG A 94 -13.22 -5.86 2.31
CA ARG A 94 -11.81 -5.47 2.20
C ARG A 94 -11.64 -4.10 1.55
N TRP A 95 -12.42 -3.79 0.52
CA TRP A 95 -12.40 -2.49 -0.15
C TRP A 95 -12.88 -1.38 0.79
N GLU A 96 -13.96 -1.59 1.53
CA GLU A 96 -14.50 -0.63 2.51
C GLU A 96 -13.52 -0.36 3.65
N ARG A 97 -12.84 -1.41 4.15
CA ARG A 97 -11.75 -1.27 5.12
C ARG A 97 -10.59 -0.46 4.57
N ARG A 98 -10.12 -0.78 3.35
CA ARG A 98 -9.04 -0.02 2.70
C ARG A 98 -9.41 1.44 2.48
N ARG A 99 -10.63 1.72 2.01
CA ARG A 99 -11.14 3.08 1.82
C ARG A 99 -11.14 3.90 3.11
N SER A 100 -11.49 3.27 4.22
CA SER A 100 -11.46 3.90 5.55
C SER A 100 -10.05 4.28 6.01
N GLU A 101 -9.00 3.65 5.48
CA GLU A 101 -7.60 4.04 5.76
C GLU A 101 -7.16 5.31 5.00
N TYR A 102 -7.94 5.74 4.00
CA TYR A 102 -7.64 6.91 3.16
C TYR A 102 -8.50 8.15 3.47
N GLN A 103 -9.49 8.07 4.38
CA GLN A 103 -10.30 9.21 4.86
C GLN A 103 -9.75 9.79 6.17
#